data_AF-A0A3D2P3Y0-F1
#
_entry.id   AF-A0A3D2P3Y0-F1
#
_cell.length_a   1.000
_cell.length_b   1.000
_cell.length_c   1.000
_cell.angle_alpha   90.00
_cell.angle_beta   90.00
_cell.angle_gamma   90.00
#
_symmetry.space_group_name_H-M   'P 1'
#
loop_
_entity.id
_entity.type
_entity.pdbx_description
1 polymer ?
#
loop_
_entity_poly.entity_id
_entity_poly.type
_entity_poly.pdbx_seq_one_letter_code
_entity_poly.pdbx_strand_id
1 'polypeptide(L)'
;IMIGNPDQHDEQKVERDLYIIRRRVEKRALESQLIDFYICSLSIRSVIYKGMFLAEDLTNFYPDLQDERFRSSFAIYHQRYSTNT
;
A
#
# COMPACT_ATOMS: atom_id res chain seq x y z
N ILE A 1 6.69 -5.72 4.37
CA ILE A 1 6.53 -6.12 5.80
C ILE A 1 5.24 -6.91 5.90
N MET A 2 5.27 -8.13 6.43
CA MET A 2 4.06 -8.92 6.71
C MET A 2 3.72 -8.81 8.19
N ILE A 3 2.44 -8.62 8.51
CA ILE A 3 1.93 -8.53 9.88
C ILE A 3 0.90 -9.62 10.06
N GLY A 4 1.07 -10.46 11.09
CA GLY A 4 0.11 -11.50 11.44
C GLY A 4 -0.90 -11.04 12.49
N ASN A 5 -2.05 -11.70 12.54
CA ASN A 5 -3.08 -11.54 13.58
C ASN A 5 -3.20 -12.85 14.38
N PRO A 6 -2.23 -13.19 15.25
CA PRO A 6 -2.19 -14.48 15.93
C PRO A 6 -3.36 -14.67 16.91
N ASP A 7 -3.82 -13.60 17.54
CA ASP A 7 -4.92 -13.61 18.50
C ASP A 7 -6.31 -13.62 17.82
N GLN A 8 -6.35 -13.71 16.49
CA GLN A 8 -7.58 -13.82 15.69
C GLN A 8 -8.60 -12.72 15.99
N HIS A 9 -8.12 -11.48 16.16
CA HIS A 9 -9.00 -10.33 16.29
C HIS A 9 -9.91 -10.18 15.06
N ASP A 10 -11.10 -9.63 15.28
CA ASP A 10 -12.05 -9.28 14.21
C ASP A 10 -11.41 -8.39 13.13
N GLU A 11 -11.77 -8.62 11.86
CA GLU A 11 -11.20 -7.91 10.72
C GLU A 11 -11.34 -6.39 10.82
N GLN A 12 -12.49 -5.88 11.31
CA GLN A 12 -12.70 -4.44 11.43
C GLN A 12 -11.78 -3.84 12.49
N LYS A 13 -11.54 -4.59 13.58
CA LYS A 13 -10.58 -4.19 14.60
C LYS A 13 -9.16 -4.15 14.03
N VAL A 14 -8.74 -5.18 13.30
CA VAL A 14 -7.41 -5.25 12.68
C VAL A 14 -7.21 -4.09 11.70
N GLU A 15 -8.17 -3.82 10.80
CA GLU A 15 -8.10 -2.70 9.86
C GLU A 15 -7.97 -1.35 10.58
N ARG A 16 -8.77 -1.12 11.62
CA ARG A 16 -8.67 0.11 12.42
C ARG A 16 -7.32 0.24 13.12
N ASP A 17 -6.81 -0.85 13.69
CA ASP A 17 -5.53 -0.86 14.38
C ASP A 17 -4.37 -0.59 13.40
N LEU A 18 -4.39 -1.21 12.21
CA LEU A 18 -3.43 -0.96 11.13
C LEU A 18 -3.48 0.50 10.66
N TYR A 19 -4.68 1.08 10.53
CA TYR A 19 -4.82 2.50 10.22
C TYR A 19 -4.16 3.40 11.28
N ILE A 20 -4.43 3.14 12.57
CA ILE A 20 -3.82 3.91 13.67
C ILE A 20 -2.30 3.73 13.67
N ILE A 21 -1.80 2.50 13.46
CA ILE A 21 -0.37 2.20 13.37
C ILE A 21 0.26 2.99 12.23
N ARG A 22 -0.30 2.96 11.02
CA ARG A 22 0.20 3.73 9.87
C ARG A 22 0.32 5.21 10.23
N ARG A 23 -0.72 5.82 10.80
CA ARG A 23 -0.72 7.25 11.19
C ARG A 23 0.33 7.56 12.25
N ARG A 24 0.54 6.66 13.22
CA ARG A 24 1.58 6.83 14.25
C ARG A 24 2.99 6.73 13.66
N VAL A 25 3.21 5.78 12.74
CA VAL A 25 4.50 5.62 12.06
C VAL A 25 4.79 6.84 11.18
N GLU A 26 3.83 7.30 10.37
CA GLU A 26 3.94 8.53 9.58
C GLU A 26 4.29 9.74 10.45
N LYS A 27 3.61 9.90 11.59
CA LYS A 27 3.88 11.01 12.53
C LYS A 27 5.31 10.95 13.07
N ARG A 28 5.77 9.76 13.50
CA ARG A 28 7.13 9.59 14.01
C ARG A 28 8.19 9.79 12.93
N ALA A 29 7.93 9.36 11.70
CA ALA A 29 8.82 9.59 10.57
C ALA A 29 9.00 11.10 10.31
N LEU A 30 7.91 11.87 10.36
CA LEU A 30 7.95 13.32 10.25
C LEU A 30 8.74 13.98 11.40
N GLU A 31 8.48 13.57 12.64
CA GLU A 31 9.21 14.06 13.84
C GLU A 31 10.71 13.73 13.75
N SER A 32 11.06 12.62 13.11
CA SER A 32 12.44 12.17 12.88
C SER A 32 13.06 12.73 11.60
N GLN A 33 12.37 13.65 10.91
CA GLN A 33 12.82 14.29 9.67
C GLN A 33 13.12 13.29 8.53
N LEU A 34 12.38 12.17 8.46
CA LEU A 34 12.44 11.23 7.36
C LEU A 34 11.54 11.69 6.20
N ILE A 35 12.08 12.55 5.34
CA ILE A 35 11.32 13.28 4.31
C ILE A 35 10.77 12.36 3.21
N ASP A 36 11.49 11.27 2.88
CA ASP A 36 11.10 10.35 1.80
C ASP A 36 10.35 9.11 2.30
N PHE A 37 9.89 9.11 3.56
CA PHE A 37 9.16 7.98 4.12
C PHE A 37 7.69 7.98 3.68
N TYR A 38 7.24 6.90 3.05
CA TYR A 38 5.86 6.75 2.60
C TYR A 38 5.36 5.31 2.68
N ILE A 39 4.12 5.14 3.13
CA ILE A 39 3.41 3.85 3.17
C ILE A 39 2.26 3.90 2.16
N CYS A 40 2.35 3.15 1.06
CA CYS A 40 1.30 3.09 0.04
C CYS A 40 -0.03 2.57 0.60
N SER A 41 0.01 1.45 1.31
CA SER A 41 -1.14 0.78 1.91
C SER A 41 -0.70 -0.02 3.13
N LEU A 42 -1.57 -0.09 4.15
CA LEU A 42 -1.39 -0.97 5.30
C LEU A 42 -2.77 -1.46 5.74
N SER A 43 -3.18 -2.61 5.21
CA SER A 43 -4.52 -3.18 5.30
C SER A 43 -4.43 -4.68 5.06
N ILE A 44 -5.37 -5.45 5.60
CA ILE A 44 -5.54 -6.88 5.31
C ILE A 44 -6.46 -7.13 4.10
N ARG A 45 -7.22 -6.10 3.68
CA ARG A 45 -8.19 -6.19 2.57
C ARG A 45 -7.71 -5.58 1.26
N SER A 46 -6.76 -4.65 1.32
CA SER A 46 -6.32 -3.88 0.14
C SER A 46 -4.82 -3.67 0.11
N VAL A 47 -4.26 -3.73 -1.09
CA VAL A 47 -2.85 -3.44 -1.36
C VAL A 47 -2.74 -2.53 -2.58
N ILE A 48 -1.81 -1.57 -2.54
CA ILE A 48 -1.59 -0.61 -3.62
C ILE A 48 -0.21 -0.84 -4.23
N TYR A 49 -0.18 -1.22 -5.50
CA TYR A 49 1.00 -1.19 -6.35
C TYR A 49 0.97 0.10 -7.16
N LYS A 50 1.91 1.01 -6.90
CA LYS A 50 2.01 2.28 -7.64
C LYS A 50 3.47 2.73 -7.72
N GLY A 51 3.79 3.45 -8.79
CA GLY A 51 5.10 4.05 -8.95
C GLY A 51 5.09 5.13 -10.03
N MET A 52 6.28 5.67 -10.29
CA MET A 52 6.53 6.69 -11.31
C MET A 52 7.07 6.00 -12.57
N PHE A 53 6.16 5.45 -13.37
CA PHE A 53 6.46 4.79 -14.64
C PHE A 53 5.23 4.89 -15.56
N LEU A 54 5.38 4.52 -16.83
CA LEU A 54 4.27 4.46 -17.77
C LEU A 54 3.30 3.36 -17.37
N ALA A 55 2.00 3.60 -17.50
CA ALA A 55 0.97 2.64 -17.07
C ALA A 55 1.13 1.26 -17.76
N GLU A 56 1.61 1.24 -19.00
CA GLU A 56 1.90 0.01 -19.76
C GLU A 56 3.03 -0.84 -19.16
N ASP A 57 3.94 -0.23 -18.40
CA ASP A 57 5.07 -0.92 -17.76
C ASP A 57 4.74 -1.45 -16.36
N LEU A 58 3.52 -1.24 -15.86
CA LEU A 58 3.14 -1.61 -14.50
C LEU A 58 3.46 -3.07 -14.15
N THR A 59 3.11 -4.00 -15.03
CA THR A 59 3.32 -5.45 -14.83
C THR A 59 4.79 -5.85 -15.05
N ASN A 60 5.53 -5.10 -15.86
CA ASN A 60 6.98 -5.30 -16.01
C ASN A 60 7.72 -4.86 -14.74
N PHE A 61 7.29 -3.76 -14.13
CA PHE A 61 7.87 -3.24 -12.90
C PHE A 61 7.45 -4.04 -11.65
N TYR A 62 6.21 -4.52 -11.63
CA TYR A 62 5.68 -5.39 -10.57
C TYR A 62 5.22 -6.74 -11.13
N PRO A 63 6.15 -7.71 -11.30
CA PRO A 63 5.83 -9.05 -11.80
C PRO A 63 4.85 -9.82 -10.92
N ASP A 64 4.72 -9.47 -9.64
CA ASP A 64 3.73 -10.05 -8.71
C ASP A 64 2.29 -9.94 -9.23
N LEU A 65 2.00 -8.93 -10.06
CA LEU A 65 0.69 -8.74 -10.69
C LEU A 65 0.39 -9.75 -11.81
N GLN A 66 1.42 -10.44 -12.32
CA GLN A 66 1.28 -11.49 -13.32
C GLN A 66 1.07 -12.88 -12.69
N ASP A 67 1.24 -13.00 -11.37
CA ASP A 67 1.06 -14.26 -10.66
C ASP A 67 -0.43 -14.64 -10.56
N GLU A 68 -0.77 -15.90 -10.86
CA GLU A 68 -2.15 -16.40 -10.82
C GLU A 68 -2.81 -16.36 -9.42
N ARG A 69 -1.99 -16.24 -8.36
CA ARG A 69 -2.44 -16.06 -6.97
C ARG A 69 -2.91 -14.62 -6.72
N PHE A 70 -2.52 -13.66 -7.54
CA PHE A 70 -2.96 -12.27 -7.44
C PHE A 70 -4.40 -12.13 -7.96
N ARG A 71 -5.36 -12.48 -7.10
CA ARG A 71 -6.80 -12.46 -7.40
C ARG A 71 -7.51 -11.43 -6.52
N SER A 72 -8.44 -10.70 -7.11
CA SER A 72 -9.25 -9.73 -6.39
C SER A 72 -10.67 -9.70 -6.94
N SER A 73 -11.64 -9.39 -6.08
CA SER A 73 -13.03 -9.14 -6.48
C SER A 73 -13.23 -7.76 -7.11
N PHE A 74 -12.26 -6.86 -6.94
CA PHE A 74 -12.29 -5.51 -7.53
C PHE A 74 -10.88 -5.01 -7.84
N ALA A 75 -10.78 -4.05 -8.76
CA ALA A 75 -9.54 -3.34 -9.06
C ALA A 75 -9.83 -1.85 -9.31
N ILE A 76 -8.88 -1.00 -8.95
CA ILE A 76 -8.90 0.43 -9.23
C ILE A 76 -7.54 0.80 -9.83
N TYR A 77 -7.55 1.44 -10.99
CA TYR A 77 -6.35 1.92 -11.68
C TYR A 77 -6.43 3.44 -11.88
N HIS A 78 -5.27 4.09 -11.92
CA HIS A 78 -5.17 5.54 -12.13
C HIS A 78 -3.83 5.90 -12.73
N GLN A 79 -3.84 6.75 -13.76
CA GLN A 79 -2.65 7.37 -14.34
C GLN A 79 -2.72 8.87 -14.12
N ARG A 80 -1.64 9.45 -13.58
CA ARG A 80 -1.53 10.89 -13.34
C ARG A 80 -0.78 11.54 -14.50
N TYR A 81 -1.33 12.62 -15.05
CA TYR A 81 -0.56 13.57 -15.84
C TYR A 81 -0.07 14.71 -14.92
N SER A 82 1.22 15.01 -14.94
CA SER A 82 1.78 16.13 -14.16
C SER A 82 2.25 17.22 -15.12
N THR A 83 1.92 18.47 -14.79
CA THR A 83 2.49 19.66 -15.44
C THR A 83 3.83 20.06 -14.83
N ASN A 84 4.34 19.29 -13.85
CA ASN A 84 5.66 19.53 -13.26
C ASN A 84 6.69 18.88 -14.18
N THR A 85 7.60 19.70 -14.69
CA THR A 85 8.80 19.25 -15.40
C THR A 85 10.00 19.47 -14.51
#